data_AF-A0AAJ6X7V8-F1
#
_entry.id   AF-A0AAJ6X7V8-F1
#
_cell.length_a   1.000
_cell.length_b   1.000
_cell.length_c   1.000
_cell.angle_alpha   90.00
_cell.angle_beta   90.00
_cell.angle_gamma   90.00
#
_symmetry.space_group_name_H-M   'P 1'
#
loop_
_entity.id
_entity.type
_entity.pdbx_description
1 polymer ?
#
loop_
_entity_poly.entity_id
_entity_poly.type
_entity_poly.pdbx_seq_one_letter_code
_entity_poly.pdbx_strand_id
1 'polypeptide(L)'
;MDKFSDISGLTINQAKSSLYLSDVDMDIQNSICGQLGFQQGVLPDVSSSSNRSCSPSKFTGLQCSSFRAPSSGKYKVSSLDFYGRARSLSHVGAKVARHSICYPLREGGLGINNLKPWNKAATMKHIWKILQSREGCRSWFIKRIGNGSSTSLWYDYWLPDGKKLIDILPLRVLTSTGLSWASMVSNIIHGSCWNFPNILELESTWNTITFNPHLAREDQLIWTGHHSGEFTIKSAWELIRDKRLTNNMYHLLWFKGHIPRQSFILWLASLGRLRTLDRLHGAETNTTCILCGLHVETHEHLFFECKLHQLSLGSYLSPASMQWPCKPWKHLLQWAASYYKKKNDSDHMIARLLLSTTVYFLWHERNNRVFTNTAQTYQTTAEVIFQQIRTRIANMDHASTIPARTRAIWNV
;
A
#
# COMPACT_ATOMS: atom_id res chain seq x y z
N MET A 1 -2.32 -9.23 -38.74
CA MET A 1 -1.13 -8.83 -37.96
C MET A 1 -0.44 -7.63 -38.60
N ASP A 2 -0.41 -7.58 -39.94
CA ASP A 2 0.32 -6.57 -40.72
C ASP A 2 -0.11 -5.14 -40.41
N LYS A 3 -1.43 -4.91 -40.28
CA LYS A 3 -1.99 -3.60 -39.91
C LYS A 3 -1.52 -3.07 -38.54
N PHE A 4 -1.18 -3.94 -37.57
CA PHE A 4 -0.63 -3.53 -36.27
C PHE A 4 0.87 -3.27 -36.37
N SER A 5 1.59 -4.07 -37.16
CA SER A 5 3.01 -3.87 -37.44
C SER A 5 3.26 -2.53 -38.14
N ASP A 6 2.42 -2.19 -39.13
CA ASP A 6 2.52 -0.94 -39.89
C ASP A 6 2.29 0.30 -39.02
N ILE A 7 1.45 0.19 -37.98
CA ILE A 7 1.14 1.31 -37.08
C ILE A 7 2.16 1.42 -35.93
N SER A 8 2.67 0.30 -35.43
CA SER A 8 3.51 0.28 -34.22
C SER A 8 5.00 0.19 -34.48
N GLY A 9 5.43 -0.21 -35.69
CA GLY A 9 6.83 -0.53 -35.98
C GLY A 9 7.35 -1.78 -35.26
N LEU A 10 6.47 -2.53 -34.58
CA LEU A 10 6.82 -3.74 -33.84
C LEU A 10 6.40 -4.98 -34.63
N THR A 11 7.37 -5.82 -34.98
CA THR A 11 7.16 -7.13 -35.60
C THR A 11 7.25 -8.22 -34.54
N ILE A 12 6.37 -9.23 -34.65
CA ILE A 12 6.42 -10.39 -33.75
C ILE A 12 7.61 -11.26 -34.17
N ASN A 13 8.44 -11.60 -33.19
CA ASN A 13 9.55 -12.53 -33.40
C ASN A 13 9.04 -13.97 -33.28
N GLN A 14 8.77 -14.60 -34.43
CA GLN A 14 8.31 -16.00 -34.50
C GLN A 14 9.28 -16.99 -33.84
N ALA A 15 10.58 -16.75 -33.87
CA ALA A 15 11.57 -17.65 -33.26
C ALA A 15 11.58 -17.62 -31.72
N LYS A 16 10.97 -16.61 -31.10
CA LYS A 16 10.90 -16.46 -29.63
C LYS A 16 9.49 -16.55 -29.06
N SER A 17 8.48 -16.75 -29.91
CA SER A 17 7.07 -16.71 -29.53
C SER A 17 6.44 -18.08 -29.72
N SER A 18 5.78 -18.57 -28.67
CA SER A 18 5.06 -19.85 -28.69
C SER A 18 3.60 -19.62 -28.33
N LEU A 19 2.70 -20.38 -28.96
CA LEU A 19 1.26 -20.28 -28.73
C LEU A 19 0.85 -21.27 -27.64
N TYR A 20 0.10 -20.79 -26.63
CA TYR A 20 -0.43 -21.65 -25.56
C TYR A 20 -1.95 -21.67 -25.67
N LEU A 21 -2.49 -22.82 -26.06
CA LEU A 21 -3.93 -23.06 -26.20
C LEU A 21 -4.36 -24.07 -25.13
N SER A 22 -5.36 -23.71 -24.34
CA SER A 22 -6.02 -24.58 -23.36
C SER A 22 -7.51 -24.63 -23.66
N ASP A 23 -8.14 -25.81 -23.49
CA ASP A 23 -9.58 -26.02 -23.68
C ASP A 23 -10.10 -25.72 -25.10
N VAL A 24 -9.30 -26.04 -26.13
CA VAL A 24 -9.66 -25.97 -27.55
C VAL A 24 -9.48 -27.34 -28.19
N ASP A 25 -10.37 -27.76 -29.09
CA ASP A 25 -10.22 -29.05 -29.80
C ASP A 25 -8.94 -29.09 -30.65
N MET A 26 -8.29 -30.25 -30.70
CA MET A 26 -7.00 -30.43 -31.38
C MET A 26 -7.03 -30.01 -32.86
N ASP A 27 -8.14 -30.24 -33.56
CA ASP A 27 -8.29 -29.82 -34.97
C ASP A 27 -8.29 -28.30 -35.12
N ILE A 28 -8.90 -27.60 -34.16
CA ILE A 28 -8.93 -26.14 -34.11
C ILE A 28 -7.57 -25.61 -33.67
N GLN A 29 -6.90 -26.25 -32.72
CA GLN A 29 -5.54 -25.89 -32.31
C GLN A 29 -4.56 -25.97 -33.50
N ASN A 30 -4.63 -27.07 -34.27
CA ASN A 30 -3.81 -27.27 -35.45
C ASN A 30 -4.13 -26.25 -36.55
N SER A 31 -5.41 -25.91 -36.75
CA SER A 31 -5.83 -24.86 -37.68
C SER A 31 -5.28 -23.48 -37.30
N ILE A 32 -5.37 -23.12 -36.01
CA ILE A 32 -4.87 -21.84 -35.48
C ILE A 32 -3.34 -21.77 -35.60
N CYS A 33 -2.62 -22.84 -35.22
CA CYS A 33 -1.17 -22.91 -35.36
C CYS A 33 -0.74 -22.84 -36.83
N GLY A 34 -1.46 -23.50 -37.74
CA GLY A 34 -1.21 -23.46 -39.17
C GLY A 34 -1.45 -22.07 -39.80
N GLN A 35 -2.49 -21.36 -39.38
CA GLN A 35 -2.80 -20.02 -39.87
C GLN A 35 -1.85 -18.94 -39.33
N LEU A 36 -1.40 -19.08 -38.08
CA LEU A 36 -0.56 -18.07 -37.43
C LEU A 36 0.95 -18.34 -37.58
N GLY A 37 1.35 -19.54 -37.97
CA GLY A 37 2.76 -19.91 -38.18
C GLY A 37 3.60 -20.01 -36.91
N PHE A 38 2.97 -20.13 -35.73
CA PHE A 38 3.66 -20.31 -34.45
C PHE A 38 3.61 -21.77 -33.99
N GLN A 39 4.70 -22.23 -33.37
CA GLN A 39 4.72 -23.53 -32.70
C GLN A 39 3.93 -23.47 -31.39
N GLN A 40 3.19 -24.54 -31.10
CA GLN A 40 2.50 -24.69 -29.82
C GLN A 40 3.54 -24.92 -28.71
N GLY A 41 3.52 -24.07 -27.69
CA GLY A 41 4.36 -24.21 -26.51
C GLY A 41 3.74 -25.18 -25.50
N VAL A 42 4.58 -26.00 -24.87
CA VAL A 42 4.19 -26.82 -23.71
C VAL A 42 4.56 -26.06 -22.45
N LEU A 43 3.58 -25.75 -21.59
CA LEU A 43 3.88 -25.18 -20.27
C LEU A 43 4.64 -26.24 -19.45
N PRO A 44 5.68 -25.88 -18.69
CA PRO A 44 6.43 -26.84 -17.89
C PRO A 44 5.50 -27.56 -16.92
N ASP A 45 5.45 -28.88 -17.09
CA ASP A 45 4.57 -29.81 -16.41
C ASP A 45 4.78 -29.75 -14.89
N VAL A 46 3.74 -29.34 -14.15
CA VAL A 46 3.68 -29.53 -12.70
C VAL A 46 2.64 -30.63 -12.45
N SER A 47 3.03 -31.87 -12.71
CA SER A 47 2.21 -33.01 -12.35
C SER A 47 3.06 -34.18 -11.82
N SER A 48 2.95 -34.41 -10.52
CA SER A 48 3.05 -35.75 -9.95
C SER A 48 2.03 -35.89 -8.83
N SER A 49 0.78 -36.19 -9.21
CA SER A 49 -0.05 -37.22 -8.56
C SER A 49 -1.46 -37.28 -9.17
N SER A 50 -1.67 -38.36 -9.93
CA SER A 50 -2.92 -39.07 -10.19
C SER A 50 -4.05 -38.40 -11.00
N ASN A 51 -4.25 -38.98 -12.19
CA ASN A 51 -5.44 -38.96 -13.04
C ASN A 51 -6.78 -38.96 -12.28
N ARG A 52 -7.60 -37.92 -12.51
CA ARG A 52 -9.07 -38.03 -12.50
C ARG A 52 -9.65 -37.19 -13.62
N SER A 53 -10.41 -37.84 -14.49
CA SER A 53 -11.26 -37.27 -15.53
C SER A 53 -12.27 -36.27 -14.94
N CYS A 54 -12.28 -35.04 -15.45
CA CYS A 54 -13.20 -33.99 -15.02
C CYS A 54 -14.57 -34.12 -15.72
N SER A 55 -15.63 -34.33 -14.93
CA SER A 55 -17.03 -34.12 -15.33
C SER A 55 -17.55 -32.78 -14.75
N PRO A 56 -18.57 -32.13 -15.32
CA PRO A 56 -18.90 -30.71 -15.03
C PRO A 56 -19.56 -30.41 -13.68
N SER A 57 -19.64 -31.37 -12.76
CA SER A 57 -20.38 -31.23 -11.51
C SER A 57 -19.50 -31.57 -10.31
N LYS A 58 -18.63 -30.63 -9.91
CA LYS A 58 -18.07 -30.44 -8.55
C LYS A 58 -16.94 -29.42 -8.61
N PHE A 59 -17.26 -28.14 -8.40
CA PHE A 59 -16.25 -27.14 -8.02
C PHE A 59 -15.81 -27.41 -6.56
N THR A 60 -14.90 -28.36 -6.37
CA THR A 60 -14.20 -28.53 -5.10
C THR A 60 -13.01 -27.57 -5.07
N GLY A 61 -13.17 -26.42 -4.40
CA GLY A 61 -12.18 -25.65 -3.60
C GLY A 61 -10.75 -25.35 -4.08
N LEU A 62 -10.22 -25.99 -5.12
CA LEU A 62 -8.79 -26.06 -5.45
C LEU A 62 -8.42 -25.32 -6.74
N GLN A 63 -9.39 -24.95 -7.58
CA GLN A 63 -9.16 -24.11 -8.77
C GLN A 63 -9.14 -22.59 -8.47
N CYS A 64 -9.25 -22.18 -7.21
CA CYS A 64 -9.13 -20.79 -6.78
C CYS A 64 -7.77 -20.49 -6.12
N SER A 65 -6.76 -21.34 -6.33
CA SER A 65 -5.43 -21.23 -5.70
C SER A 65 -4.54 -20.15 -6.31
N SER A 66 -4.72 -19.80 -7.59
CA SER A 66 -3.99 -18.68 -8.23
C SER A 66 -4.46 -17.29 -7.74
N PHE A 67 -5.61 -17.20 -7.06
CA PHE A 67 -6.11 -15.97 -6.42
C PHE A 67 -6.29 -16.06 -4.90
N ARG A 68 -6.04 -17.21 -4.27
CA ARG A 68 -6.01 -17.35 -2.81
C ARG A 68 -4.57 -17.33 -2.30
N ALA A 69 -4.06 -16.14 -2.05
CA ALA A 69 -2.96 -16.01 -1.09
C ALA A 69 -3.48 -16.46 0.30
N PRO A 70 -2.83 -17.41 0.99
CA PRO A 70 -3.38 -18.10 2.16
C PRO A 70 -3.89 -17.12 3.22
N SER A 71 -5.12 -17.36 3.68
CA SER A 71 -5.89 -16.50 4.61
C SER A 71 -5.24 -16.35 5.99
N SER A 72 -4.23 -17.16 6.29
CA SER A 72 -3.40 -17.15 7.49
C SER A 72 -1.98 -17.61 7.11
N GLY A 73 -1.00 -16.72 7.24
CA GLY A 73 0.39 -17.04 6.92
C GLY A 73 1.33 -15.86 7.09
N LYS A 74 2.54 -16.11 7.61
CA LYS A 74 3.66 -15.15 7.52
C LYS A 74 4.09 -15.11 6.06
N TYR A 75 4.20 -13.93 5.46
CA TYR A 75 4.96 -13.86 4.21
C TYR A 75 6.41 -14.14 4.54
N LYS A 76 6.95 -15.14 3.85
CA LYS A 76 8.39 -15.23 3.67
C LYS A 76 8.71 -14.20 2.61
N VAL A 77 9.58 -13.24 2.91
CA VAL A 77 10.23 -12.46 1.86
C VAL A 77 11.22 -13.41 1.18
N SER A 78 10.71 -14.37 0.43
CA SER A 78 11.47 -15.25 -0.46
C SER A 78 11.23 -14.76 -1.88
N SER A 79 12.34 -14.40 -2.55
CA SER A 79 12.45 -14.07 -3.98
C SER A 79 11.53 -12.95 -4.50
N LEU A 80 11.91 -11.70 -4.25
CA LEU A 80 12.37 -10.93 -5.41
C LEU A 80 13.89 -11.13 -5.45
N ASP A 81 14.50 -11.20 -6.63
CA ASP A 81 15.96 -11.25 -6.90
C ASP A 81 16.73 -10.01 -6.39
N PHE A 82 16.18 -9.35 -5.39
CA PHE A 82 16.57 -8.11 -4.73
C PHE A 82 17.59 -8.32 -3.60
N TYR A 83 17.74 -9.56 -3.13
CA TYR A 83 18.82 -9.99 -2.24
C TYR A 83 19.90 -10.59 -3.13
N GLY A 84 21.02 -9.88 -3.29
CA GLY A 84 22.11 -10.30 -4.17
C GLY A 84 22.41 -11.79 -4.02
N ARG A 85 22.27 -12.52 -5.14
CA ARG A 85 22.81 -13.86 -5.41
C ARG A 85 22.90 -14.85 -4.23
N ALA A 86 21.86 -14.96 -3.40
CA ALA A 86 21.77 -16.06 -2.44
C ALA A 86 21.14 -17.29 -3.12
N ARG A 87 21.93 -18.00 -3.94
CA ARG A 87 21.57 -19.36 -4.35
C ARG A 87 21.71 -20.26 -3.12
N SER A 88 20.62 -20.88 -2.67
CA SER A 88 20.56 -21.96 -1.66
C SER A 88 20.29 -21.66 -0.17
N LEU A 89 19.50 -20.64 0.18
CA LEU A 89 18.84 -20.58 1.50
C LEU A 89 17.34 -20.38 1.37
N SER A 90 16.68 -21.30 0.67
CA SER A 90 15.24 -21.25 0.39
C SER A 90 14.38 -21.29 1.66
N HIS A 91 14.92 -21.54 2.87
CA HIS A 91 14.16 -21.58 4.14
C HIS A 91 14.32 -20.36 5.08
N VAL A 92 15.17 -19.37 4.77
CA VAL A 92 15.74 -18.49 5.81
C VAL A 92 15.62 -16.96 5.54
N GLY A 93 14.47 -16.50 5.04
CA GLY A 93 14.20 -15.07 4.81
C GLY A 93 13.75 -14.31 6.07
N ALA A 94 13.89 -12.97 6.06
CA ALA A 94 13.33 -12.09 7.10
C ALA A 94 11.80 -12.24 7.16
N LYS A 95 11.25 -12.61 8.32
CA LYS A 95 9.82 -12.86 8.51
C LYS A 95 9.13 -11.62 9.07
N VAL A 96 8.29 -10.98 8.26
CA VAL A 96 7.35 -9.93 8.69
C VAL A 96 5.92 -10.45 8.56
N ALA A 97 5.07 -10.15 9.54
CA ALA A 97 3.70 -10.64 9.53
C ALA A 97 2.90 -10.01 8.36
N ARG A 98 2.07 -10.83 7.69
CA ARG A 98 1.28 -10.42 6.52
C ARG A 98 0.38 -9.22 6.77
N HIS A 99 -0.35 -9.22 7.88
CA HIS A 99 -1.22 -8.09 8.19
C HIS A 99 -0.40 -6.80 8.39
N SER A 100 0.83 -6.89 8.89
CA SER A 100 1.67 -5.73 9.19
C SER A 100 2.22 -5.04 7.93
N ILE A 101 2.50 -5.77 6.85
CA ILE A 101 2.93 -5.15 5.59
C ILE A 101 1.77 -4.46 4.84
N CYS A 102 0.52 -4.83 5.16
CA CYS A 102 -0.64 -4.29 4.49
C CYS A 102 -1.08 -2.89 4.96
N TYR A 103 -0.49 -2.39 6.06
CA TYR A 103 -0.77 -1.04 6.51
C TYR A 103 -0.15 -0.01 5.54
N PRO A 104 -0.72 1.21 5.46
CA PRO A 104 -0.10 2.32 4.78
C PRO A 104 1.36 2.56 5.21
N LEU A 105 2.15 3.15 4.32
CA LEU A 105 3.54 3.56 4.61
C LEU A 105 3.62 4.43 5.88
N ARG A 106 2.68 5.37 6.03
CA ARG A 106 2.56 6.25 7.21
C ARG A 106 2.26 5.49 8.52
N GLU A 107 1.75 4.27 8.43
CA GLU A 107 1.38 3.40 9.56
C GLU A 107 2.40 2.26 9.77
N GLY A 108 3.57 2.35 9.11
CA GLY A 108 4.68 1.42 9.27
C GLY A 108 4.59 0.15 8.42
N GLY A 109 3.61 0.05 7.51
CA GLY A 109 3.54 -1.03 6.52
C GLY A 109 4.22 -0.67 5.20
N LEU A 110 3.94 -1.47 4.16
CA LEU A 110 4.44 -1.29 2.78
C LEU A 110 3.36 -0.77 1.81
N GLY A 111 2.15 -0.51 2.30
CA GLY A 111 1.02 -0.08 1.46
C GLY A 111 0.47 -1.17 0.54
N ILE A 112 0.76 -2.45 0.81
CA ILE A 112 0.22 -3.56 0.03
C ILE A 112 -1.24 -3.78 0.45
N ASN A 113 -2.18 -3.66 -0.49
CA ASN A 113 -3.59 -3.78 -0.15
C ASN A 113 -3.93 -5.14 0.47
N ASN A 114 -4.55 -5.11 1.67
CA ASN A 114 -5.17 -6.31 2.22
C ASN A 114 -6.41 -6.63 1.37
N LEU A 115 -6.37 -7.76 0.67
CA LEU A 115 -7.42 -8.19 -0.25
C LEU A 115 -8.81 -8.31 0.42
N LYS A 116 -8.88 -8.69 1.70
CA LYS A 116 -10.17 -8.85 2.39
C LYS A 116 -10.96 -7.52 2.49
N PRO A 117 -10.46 -6.48 3.16
CA PRO A 117 -11.14 -5.18 3.19
C PRO A 117 -11.18 -4.54 1.79
N TRP A 118 -10.16 -4.73 0.95
CA TRP A 118 -10.18 -4.16 -0.40
C TRP A 118 -11.33 -4.72 -1.25
N ASN A 119 -11.56 -6.04 -1.22
CA ASN A 119 -12.68 -6.67 -1.91
C ASN A 119 -14.02 -6.20 -1.36
N LYS A 120 -14.16 -6.08 -0.03
CA LYS A 120 -15.38 -5.49 0.57
C LYS A 120 -15.64 -4.08 0.04
N ALA A 121 -14.62 -3.22 0.02
CA ALA A 121 -14.74 -1.85 -0.52
C ALA A 121 -15.07 -1.83 -2.01
N ALA A 122 -14.52 -2.77 -2.80
CA ALA A 122 -14.86 -2.91 -4.22
C ALA A 122 -16.31 -3.40 -4.42
N THR A 123 -16.78 -4.38 -3.63
CA THR A 123 -18.18 -4.81 -3.62
C THR A 123 -19.11 -3.67 -3.25
N MET A 124 -18.74 -2.84 -2.28
CA MET A 124 -19.50 -1.63 -1.93
C MET A 124 -19.62 -0.65 -3.10
N LYS A 125 -18.64 -0.59 -4.03
CA LYS A 125 -18.78 0.20 -5.27
C LYS A 125 -19.86 -0.35 -6.19
N HIS A 126 -19.95 -1.67 -6.32
CA HIS A 126 -21.01 -2.29 -7.10
C HIS A 126 -22.36 -2.06 -6.48
N ILE A 127 -22.47 -2.21 -5.16
CA ILE A 127 -23.67 -1.87 -4.40
C ILE A 127 -24.02 -0.40 -4.68
N TRP A 128 -23.11 0.54 -4.43
CA TRP A 128 -23.30 1.98 -4.70
C TRP A 128 -23.87 2.27 -6.10
N LYS A 129 -23.32 1.62 -7.15
CA LYS A 129 -23.85 1.77 -8.52
C LYS A 129 -25.26 1.19 -8.69
N ILE A 130 -25.56 0.07 -8.07
CA ILE A 130 -26.92 -0.51 -8.06
C ILE A 130 -27.87 0.41 -7.32
N LEU A 131 -27.43 1.06 -6.24
CA LEU A 131 -28.28 1.97 -5.46
C LEU A 131 -28.59 3.28 -6.16
N GLN A 132 -27.63 3.79 -6.93
CA GLN A 132 -27.89 4.92 -7.80
C GLN A 132 -28.89 4.59 -8.92
N SER A 133 -29.00 3.32 -9.33
CA SER A 133 -29.88 2.90 -10.43
C SER A 133 -31.19 2.24 -10.00
N ARG A 134 -31.31 1.79 -8.76
CA ARG A 134 -32.51 1.13 -8.22
C ARG A 134 -33.03 1.84 -7.00
N GLU A 135 -34.25 2.33 -7.11
CA GLU A 135 -34.97 3.01 -6.02
C GLU A 135 -35.16 2.14 -4.76
N GLY A 136 -35.01 0.81 -4.81
CA GLY A 136 -35.42 -0.09 -3.72
C GLY A 136 -34.40 -0.39 -2.61
N CYS A 137 -33.13 0.04 -2.71
CA CYS A 137 -32.08 -0.43 -1.79
C CYS A 137 -31.55 0.68 -0.85
N ARG A 138 -32.45 1.21 -0.01
CA ARG A 138 -32.31 2.51 0.67
C ARG A 138 -31.64 2.50 2.07
N SER A 139 -31.21 1.33 2.58
CA SER A 139 -30.95 1.13 4.01
C SER A 139 -29.51 1.35 4.53
N TRP A 140 -28.59 1.91 3.73
CA TRP A 140 -27.17 2.02 4.12
C TRP A 140 -26.55 3.42 3.90
N PHE A 141 -27.32 4.42 3.47
CA PHE A 141 -26.77 5.69 2.97
C PHE A 141 -27.67 6.88 3.28
N ILE A 142 -27.05 8.05 3.49
CA ILE A 142 -27.76 9.30 3.73
C ILE A 142 -28.15 9.94 2.39
N LYS A 143 -29.41 10.36 2.24
CA LYS A 143 -29.89 11.15 1.10
C LYS A 143 -29.86 12.63 1.43
N ARG A 144 -29.32 13.43 0.51
CA ARG A 144 -29.50 14.88 0.50
C ARG A 144 -30.78 15.22 -0.24
N ILE A 145 -31.68 15.87 0.48
CA ILE A 145 -32.99 16.24 -0.04
C ILE A 145 -32.87 17.41 -1.02
N GLY A 146 -33.45 17.22 -2.20
CA GLY A 146 -33.78 18.26 -3.16
C GLY A 146 -35.29 18.53 -3.10
N ASN A 147 -36.05 17.89 -3.99
CA ASN A 147 -37.52 17.97 -4.06
C ASN A 147 -38.23 16.97 -3.13
N GLY A 148 -37.51 16.01 -2.53
CA GLY A 148 -38.04 15.02 -1.60
C GLY A 148 -38.89 13.92 -2.24
N SER A 149 -39.01 13.88 -3.57
CA SER A 149 -39.96 12.99 -4.26
C SER A 149 -39.48 11.54 -4.34
N SER A 150 -38.19 11.29 -4.19
CA SER A 150 -37.60 9.95 -4.25
C SER A 150 -37.08 9.47 -2.89
N THR A 151 -37.32 10.23 -1.82
CA THR A 151 -36.94 9.89 -0.44
C THR A 151 -38.14 9.58 0.43
N SER A 152 -38.16 8.39 1.04
CA SER A 152 -39.19 8.02 2.01
C SER A 152 -39.03 8.81 3.30
N LEU A 153 -40.13 9.36 3.82
CA LEU A 153 -40.12 10.12 5.07
C LEU A 153 -39.65 9.27 6.25
N TRP A 154 -40.10 8.01 6.32
CA TRP A 154 -39.93 7.13 7.48
C TRP A 154 -38.72 6.20 7.38
N TYR A 155 -38.46 5.67 6.19
CA TYR A 155 -37.58 4.50 6.04
C TYR A 155 -36.19 4.84 5.48
N ASP A 156 -36.00 6.06 4.96
CA ASP A 156 -34.72 6.49 4.41
C ASP A 156 -33.92 7.28 5.45
N TYR A 157 -32.59 7.20 5.36
CA TYR A 157 -31.70 8.02 6.16
C TYR A 157 -31.56 9.37 5.47
N TRP A 158 -32.29 10.39 5.89
CA TRP A 158 -32.19 11.74 5.32
C TRP A 158 -32.02 12.83 6.38
N LEU A 159 -32.09 12.46 7.65
CA LEU A 159 -31.81 13.34 8.76
C LEU A 159 -30.30 13.65 8.86
N PRO A 160 -29.92 14.85 9.32
CA PRO A 160 -28.51 15.26 9.44
C PRO A 160 -27.64 14.35 10.30
N ASP A 161 -28.23 13.70 11.29
CA ASP A 161 -27.57 12.76 12.20
C ASP A 161 -27.43 11.34 11.63
N GLY A 162 -27.91 11.11 10.42
CA GLY A 162 -27.86 9.82 9.74
C GLY A 162 -28.76 8.76 10.36
N LYS A 163 -29.90 9.17 10.94
CA LYS A 163 -30.95 8.26 11.42
C LYS A 163 -32.18 8.26 10.51
N LYS A 164 -33.03 7.25 10.69
CA LYS A 164 -34.39 7.23 10.13
C LYS A 164 -35.36 7.81 11.14
N LEU A 165 -36.40 8.45 10.65
CA LEU A 165 -37.45 8.98 11.52
C LEU A 165 -38.18 7.87 12.30
N ILE A 166 -38.37 6.69 11.68
CA ILE A 166 -39.00 5.53 12.33
C ILE A 166 -38.19 4.94 13.49
N ASP A 167 -36.87 5.16 13.50
CA ASP A 167 -35.98 4.65 14.54
C ASP A 167 -35.88 5.62 15.74
N ILE A 168 -36.40 6.85 15.62
CA ILE A 168 -36.27 7.89 16.65
C ILE A 168 -37.41 7.82 17.68
N LEU A 169 -38.65 7.54 17.25
CA LEU A 169 -39.83 7.55 18.11
C LEU A 169 -40.68 6.28 17.98
N PRO A 170 -41.45 5.91 19.02
CA PRO A 170 -42.41 4.81 18.94
C PRO A 170 -43.46 5.04 17.86
N LEU A 171 -43.88 3.96 17.19
CA LEU A 171 -44.89 3.98 16.11
C LEU A 171 -46.17 4.75 16.49
N ARG A 172 -46.61 4.68 17.75
CA ARG A 172 -47.79 5.41 18.27
C ARG A 172 -47.67 6.92 18.12
N VAL A 173 -46.48 7.49 18.34
CA VAL A 173 -46.23 8.93 18.20
C VAL A 173 -46.11 9.31 16.72
N LEU A 174 -45.56 8.42 15.89
CA LEU A 174 -45.48 8.67 14.45
C LEU A 174 -46.86 8.64 13.78
N THR A 175 -47.78 7.79 14.24
CA THR A 175 -49.16 7.76 13.72
C THR A 175 -49.95 9.04 14.01
N SER A 176 -49.60 9.80 15.05
CA SER A 176 -50.29 11.07 15.34
C SER A 176 -49.91 12.20 14.38
N THR A 177 -48.93 11.99 13.49
CA THR A 177 -48.59 12.95 12.42
C THR A 177 -49.68 13.08 11.35
N GLY A 178 -50.59 12.11 11.25
CA GLY A 178 -51.60 12.06 10.18
C GLY A 178 -51.04 11.75 8.79
N LEU A 179 -49.74 11.46 8.69
CA LEU A 179 -49.06 11.13 7.45
C LEU A 179 -49.06 9.62 7.20
N SER A 180 -49.18 9.21 5.94
CA SER A 180 -49.17 7.80 5.55
C SER A 180 -47.79 7.18 5.73
N TRP A 181 -47.72 5.88 6.03
CA TRP A 181 -46.44 5.15 6.01
C TRP A 181 -45.79 5.11 4.63
N ALA A 182 -46.53 5.39 3.56
CA ALA A 182 -45.98 5.56 2.21
C ALA A 182 -45.52 7.00 1.90
N SER A 183 -45.65 7.94 2.84
CA SER A 183 -45.30 9.34 2.63
C SER A 183 -43.83 9.52 2.28
N MET A 184 -43.61 10.43 1.32
CA MET A 184 -42.29 10.87 0.87
C MET A 184 -41.93 12.17 1.59
N VAL A 185 -40.65 12.54 1.56
CA VAL A 185 -40.19 13.80 2.14
C VAL A 185 -40.84 14.99 1.45
N SER A 186 -41.20 14.87 0.17
CA SER A 186 -41.97 15.89 -0.55
C SER A 186 -43.32 16.24 0.10
N ASN A 187 -43.92 15.35 0.89
CA ASN A 187 -45.19 15.63 1.59
C ASN A 187 -45.04 16.63 2.74
N ILE A 188 -43.83 16.83 3.25
CA ILE A 188 -43.52 17.81 4.31
C ILE A 188 -42.72 19.00 3.75
N ILE A 189 -42.76 19.21 2.43
CA ILE A 189 -42.14 20.35 1.76
C ILE A 189 -43.26 21.20 1.15
N HIS A 190 -43.25 22.50 1.45
CA HIS A 190 -44.15 23.47 0.83
C HIS A 190 -43.34 24.63 0.27
N GLY A 191 -43.31 24.76 -1.06
CA GLY A 191 -42.38 25.68 -1.72
C GLY A 191 -40.92 25.29 -1.44
N SER A 192 -40.10 26.24 -0.96
CA SER A 192 -38.71 25.99 -0.56
C SER A 192 -38.53 25.87 0.96
N CYS A 193 -39.60 25.60 1.70
CA CYS A 193 -39.61 25.53 3.15
C CYS A 193 -40.12 24.17 3.64
N TRP A 194 -39.70 23.81 4.85
CA TRP A 194 -40.24 22.65 5.56
C TRP A 194 -41.61 22.96 6.16
N ASN A 195 -42.53 22.01 6.03
CA ASN A 195 -43.83 22.00 6.68
C ASN A 195 -43.92 20.77 7.58
N PHE A 196 -43.26 20.84 8.74
CA PHE A 196 -43.18 19.72 9.67
C PHE A 196 -44.49 19.52 10.44
N PRO A 197 -44.88 18.27 10.74
CA PRO A 197 -45.99 18.01 11.66
C PRO A 197 -45.71 18.61 13.04
N ASN A 198 -46.71 19.29 13.61
CA ASN A 198 -46.61 19.91 14.93
C ASN A 198 -46.73 18.87 16.05
N ILE A 199 -45.63 18.18 16.33
CA ILE A 199 -45.49 17.18 17.40
C ILE A 199 -44.29 17.56 18.25
N LEU A 200 -44.52 17.81 19.54
CA LEU A 200 -43.50 18.27 20.49
C LEU A 200 -42.29 17.32 20.56
N GLU A 201 -42.54 16.00 20.50
CA GLU A 201 -41.50 14.97 20.55
C GLU A 201 -40.60 14.95 19.31
N LEU A 202 -41.03 15.54 18.19
CA LEU A 202 -40.24 15.64 16.96
C LEU A 202 -39.55 17.00 16.80
N GLU A 203 -39.92 18.01 17.59
CA GLU A 203 -39.40 19.37 17.48
C GLU A 203 -37.87 19.42 17.60
N SER A 204 -37.29 18.67 18.55
CA SER A 204 -35.84 18.57 18.70
C SER A 204 -35.16 17.95 17.47
N THR A 205 -35.83 17.02 16.79
CA THR A 205 -35.32 16.37 15.57
C THR A 205 -35.38 17.34 14.39
N TRP A 206 -36.49 18.06 14.24
CA TRP A 206 -36.68 19.09 13.21
C TRP A 206 -35.66 20.23 13.34
N ASN A 207 -35.37 20.66 14.57
CA ASN A 207 -34.39 21.69 14.84
C ASN A 207 -32.95 21.30 14.44
N THR A 208 -32.66 20.00 14.24
CA THR A 208 -31.36 19.58 13.69
C THR A 208 -31.22 19.88 12.20
N ILE A 209 -32.33 20.04 11.47
CA ILE A 209 -32.37 20.27 10.04
C ILE A 209 -32.11 21.75 9.76
N THR A 210 -30.86 22.08 9.42
CA THR A 210 -30.41 23.45 9.18
C THR A 210 -30.38 23.85 7.70
N PHE A 211 -30.76 22.94 6.80
CA PHE A 211 -30.78 23.17 5.35
C PHE A 211 -32.23 23.26 4.84
N ASN A 212 -32.43 23.97 3.72
CA ASN A 212 -33.73 24.06 3.06
C ASN A 212 -33.82 23.13 1.84
N PRO A 213 -35.02 22.60 1.53
CA PRO A 213 -35.25 21.81 0.33
C PRO A 213 -35.15 22.67 -0.94
N HIS A 214 -34.81 22.04 -2.06
CA HIS A 214 -34.67 22.70 -3.36
C HIS A 214 -35.50 21.98 -4.42
N LEU A 215 -36.69 22.50 -4.71
CA LEU A 215 -37.65 21.88 -5.65
C LEU A 215 -37.10 21.63 -7.06
N ALA A 216 -36.15 22.44 -7.51
CA ALA A 216 -35.53 22.31 -8.83
C ALA A 216 -34.45 21.21 -8.90
N ARG A 217 -34.10 20.58 -7.79
CA ARG A 217 -33.07 19.53 -7.72
C ARG A 217 -33.70 18.22 -7.28
N GLU A 218 -33.27 17.13 -7.88
CA GLU A 218 -33.61 15.78 -7.41
C GLU A 218 -32.83 15.43 -6.14
N ASP A 219 -33.37 14.51 -5.34
CA ASP A 219 -32.68 13.97 -4.17
C ASP A 219 -31.42 13.21 -4.59
N GLN A 220 -30.34 13.34 -3.80
CA GLN A 220 -29.06 12.74 -4.14
C GLN A 220 -28.56 11.81 -3.04
N LEU A 221 -28.08 10.63 -3.45
CA LEU A 221 -27.38 9.69 -2.57
C LEU A 221 -26.00 10.25 -2.22
N ILE A 222 -25.68 10.39 -0.92
CA ILE A 222 -24.39 10.89 -0.45
C ILE A 222 -23.61 9.79 0.27
N TRP A 223 -22.34 9.65 -0.09
CA TRP A 223 -21.39 8.80 0.61
C TRP A 223 -20.83 9.52 1.85
N THR A 224 -21.08 8.96 3.02
CA THR A 224 -20.66 9.55 4.31
C THR A 224 -19.18 9.28 4.65
N GLY A 225 -18.54 8.33 3.98
CA GLY A 225 -17.14 8.00 4.23
C GLY A 225 -16.13 8.96 3.59
N HIS A 226 -16.57 10.04 2.94
CA HIS A 226 -15.70 11.08 2.41
C HIS A 226 -16.39 12.45 2.38
N HIS A 227 -15.64 13.53 2.61
CA HIS A 227 -16.18 14.89 2.67
C HIS A 227 -16.75 15.39 1.34
N SER A 228 -16.32 14.85 0.20
CA SER A 228 -16.89 15.20 -1.11
C SER A 228 -18.30 14.63 -1.33
N GLY A 229 -18.73 13.69 -0.49
CA GLY A 229 -19.97 12.95 -0.70
C GLY A 229 -19.91 11.91 -1.82
N GLU A 230 -18.77 11.79 -2.50
CA GLU A 230 -18.58 10.82 -3.60
C GLU A 230 -18.01 9.50 -3.09
N PHE A 231 -18.59 8.40 -3.56
CA PHE A 231 -18.07 7.08 -3.25
C PHE A 231 -16.77 6.80 -4.00
N THR A 232 -15.72 6.47 -3.26
CA THR A 232 -14.50 5.87 -3.83
C THR A 232 -14.13 4.60 -3.07
N ILE A 233 -13.56 3.60 -3.77
CA ILE A 233 -13.05 2.37 -3.15
C ILE A 233 -12.06 2.72 -2.04
N LYS A 234 -11.22 3.74 -2.26
CA LYS A 234 -10.26 4.23 -1.27
C LYS A 234 -10.93 4.74 0.00
N SER A 235 -11.98 5.58 -0.13
CA SER A 235 -12.72 6.09 1.03
C SER A 235 -13.47 4.99 1.78
N ALA A 236 -14.08 4.04 1.07
CA ALA A 236 -14.72 2.88 1.68
C ALA A 236 -13.71 1.97 2.39
N TRP A 237 -12.56 1.72 1.78
CA TRP A 237 -11.46 0.97 2.38
C TRP A 237 -10.91 1.66 3.63
N GLU A 238 -10.74 2.99 3.61
CA GLU A 238 -10.27 3.78 4.76
C GLU A 238 -11.28 3.76 5.94
N LEU A 239 -12.57 3.58 5.66
CA LEU A 239 -13.62 3.47 6.67
C LEU A 239 -13.63 2.10 7.36
N ILE A 240 -13.44 1.00 6.60
CA ILE A 240 -13.63 -0.37 7.10
C ILE A 240 -12.34 -1.07 7.56
N ARG A 241 -11.17 -0.52 7.23
CA ARG A 241 -9.88 -1.13 7.59
C ARG A 241 -9.55 -0.91 9.07
N ASP A 242 -8.79 -1.84 9.63
CA ASP A 242 -8.11 -1.59 10.90
C ASP A 242 -7.06 -0.48 10.72
N LYS A 243 -7.09 0.51 11.61
CA LYS A 243 -6.16 1.66 11.58
C LYS A 243 -5.08 1.47 12.65
N ARG A 244 -3.86 1.87 12.30
CA ARG A 244 -2.76 2.03 13.28
C ARG A 244 -2.48 3.51 13.49
N LEU A 245 -1.81 3.80 14.61
CA LEU A 245 -1.21 5.11 14.82
C LEU A 245 -0.18 5.38 13.72
N THR A 246 -0.11 6.65 13.31
CA THR A 246 0.91 7.10 12.38
C THR A 246 2.30 6.85 12.99
N ASN A 247 3.14 6.13 12.27
CA ASN A 247 4.53 5.93 12.62
C ASN A 247 5.29 7.24 12.41
N ASN A 248 5.78 7.86 13.48
CA ASN A 248 6.51 9.13 13.46
C ASN A 248 7.82 9.13 12.67
N MET A 249 8.27 8.00 12.14
CA MET A 249 9.48 7.88 11.32
C MET A 249 9.21 7.60 9.84
N TYR A 250 7.94 7.52 9.41
CA TYR A 250 7.61 7.12 8.05
C TYR A 250 8.27 8.00 6.98
N HIS A 251 8.48 9.29 7.27
CA HIS A 251 9.09 10.26 6.36
C HIS A 251 10.61 10.12 6.22
N LEU A 252 11.27 9.38 7.13
CA LEU A 252 12.66 8.96 6.96
C LEU A 252 12.79 7.83 5.93
N LEU A 253 11.84 6.91 5.96
CA LEU A 253 11.82 5.72 5.13
C LEU A 253 11.28 6.01 3.73
N TRP A 254 10.19 6.78 3.67
CA TRP A 254 9.36 6.95 2.49
C TRP A 254 9.22 8.44 2.18
N PHE A 255 10.07 8.96 1.29
CA PHE A 255 10.09 10.36 0.90
C PHE A 255 10.28 10.53 -0.61
N LYS A 256 9.90 11.68 -1.18
CA LYS A 256 10.11 11.94 -2.61
C LYS A 256 11.62 11.90 -2.90
N GLY A 257 12.05 11.03 -3.81
CA GLY A 257 13.48 10.85 -4.12
C GLY A 257 14.14 9.63 -3.48
N HIS A 258 13.49 8.95 -2.54
CA HIS A 258 14.03 7.74 -1.91
C HIS A 258 14.36 6.65 -2.94
N ILE A 259 15.36 5.82 -2.63
CA ILE A 259 15.69 4.63 -3.42
C ILE A 259 14.93 3.44 -2.81
N PRO A 260 13.99 2.81 -3.52
CA PRO A 260 13.10 1.79 -2.94
C PRO A 260 13.86 0.64 -2.27
N ARG A 261 14.96 0.17 -2.88
CA ARG A 261 15.77 -0.93 -2.34
C ARG A 261 16.42 -0.61 -1.01
N GLN A 262 17.00 0.58 -0.90
CA GLN A 262 17.64 1.02 0.32
C GLN A 262 16.61 1.31 1.42
N SER A 263 15.50 1.93 1.05
CA SER A 263 14.40 2.27 1.97
C SER A 263 13.75 1.02 2.55
N PHE A 264 13.62 -0.03 1.74
CA PHE A 264 13.15 -1.33 2.19
C PHE A 264 14.10 -1.98 3.21
N ILE A 265 15.42 -1.95 2.97
CA ILE A 265 16.42 -2.46 3.93
C ILE A 265 16.41 -1.62 5.21
N LEU A 266 16.31 -0.29 5.11
CA LEU A 266 16.19 0.60 6.26
C LEU A 266 14.91 0.33 7.07
N TRP A 267 13.79 0.05 6.41
CA TRP A 267 12.54 -0.36 7.06
C TRP A 267 12.68 -1.70 7.78
N LEU A 268 13.34 -2.69 7.19
CA LEU A 268 13.65 -3.94 7.89
C LEU A 268 14.61 -3.72 9.06
N ALA A 269 15.58 -2.81 8.93
CA ALA A 269 16.51 -2.46 10.00
C ALA A 269 15.79 -1.77 11.17
N SER A 270 14.86 -0.84 10.90
CA SER A 270 14.10 -0.12 11.93
C SER A 270 13.15 -1.03 12.71
N LEU A 271 12.61 -2.06 12.06
CA LEU A 271 11.84 -3.11 12.71
C LEU A 271 12.71 -4.13 13.45
N GLY A 272 14.04 -4.03 13.35
CA GLY A 272 14.98 -5.04 13.81
C GLY A 272 14.59 -6.39 13.23
N ARG A 273 14.52 -6.52 11.91
CA ARG A 273 14.12 -7.75 11.17
C ARG A 273 15.17 -8.24 10.17
N LEU A 274 16.25 -7.49 9.98
CA LEU A 274 17.43 -8.03 9.31
C LEU A 274 18.03 -9.18 10.13
N ARG A 275 18.64 -10.16 9.47
CA ARG A 275 19.20 -11.34 10.15
C ARG A 275 20.67 -11.15 10.46
N THR A 276 20.95 -10.51 11.57
CA THR A 276 22.26 -10.47 12.22
C THR A 276 22.61 -11.86 12.78
N LEU A 277 23.90 -12.14 13.02
CA LEU A 277 24.40 -13.45 13.48
C LEU A 277 23.78 -13.85 14.84
N ASP A 278 23.43 -12.89 15.70
CA ASP A 278 22.67 -13.12 16.94
C ASP A 278 21.33 -13.88 16.74
N ARG A 279 20.75 -13.86 15.53
CA ARG A 279 19.47 -14.50 15.19
C ARG A 279 19.63 -15.72 14.29
N LEU A 280 20.86 -16.09 13.99
CA LEU A 280 21.27 -17.28 13.28
C LEU A 280 21.59 -18.37 14.32
N HIS A 281 20.60 -18.76 15.14
CA HIS A 281 20.77 -19.90 16.05
C HIS A 281 20.77 -21.21 15.25
N GLY A 282 21.95 -21.62 14.80
CA GLY A 282 22.33 -22.96 14.40
C GLY A 282 23.73 -23.21 14.97
N ALA A 283 23.93 -24.37 15.59
CA ALA A 283 25.08 -24.71 16.43
C ALA A 283 26.45 -24.26 15.86
N GLU A 284 27.31 -23.75 16.75
CA GLU A 284 28.75 -23.49 16.54
C GLU A 284 29.20 -22.34 15.63
N THR A 285 28.46 -21.23 15.54
CA THR A 285 28.94 -20.05 14.81
C THR A 285 29.52 -18.98 15.73
N ASN A 286 30.76 -18.55 15.44
CA ASN A 286 31.37 -17.36 16.00
C ASN A 286 30.41 -16.16 15.84
N THR A 287 29.94 -15.59 16.96
CA THR A 287 28.98 -14.48 16.98
C THR A 287 29.64 -13.11 16.83
N THR A 288 30.97 -13.05 16.66
CA THR A 288 31.67 -11.78 16.43
C THR A 288 31.24 -11.15 15.11
N CYS A 289 31.07 -9.83 15.14
CA CYS A 289 30.79 -8.99 13.98
C CYS A 289 31.83 -9.21 12.89
N ILE A 290 31.39 -9.63 11.71
CA ILE A 290 32.29 -9.90 10.58
C ILE A 290 32.92 -8.64 9.98
N LEU A 291 32.42 -7.45 10.37
CA LEU A 291 33.02 -6.19 9.96
C LEU A 291 34.25 -5.84 10.80
N CYS A 292 34.14 -5.91 12.14
CA CYS A 292 35.22 -5.50 13.03
C CYS A 292 36.00 -6.65 13.67
N GLY A 293 35.41 -7.83 13.80
CA GLY A 293 35.99 -8.98 14.52
C GLY A 293 36.07 -8.81 16.04
N LEU A 294 35.58 -7.71 16.62
CA LEU A 294 35.84 -7.33 18.02
C LEU A 294 34.66 -7.54 18.98
N HIS A 295 33.43 -7.34 18.52
CA HIS A 295 32.23 -7.39 19.37
C HIS A 295 31.18 -8.32 18.77
N VAL A 296 30.18 -8.72 19.56
CA VAL A 296 29.05 -9.53 19.09
C VAL A 296 28.25 -8.78 18.01
N GLU A 297 27.86 -9.46 16.93
CA GLU A 297 27.05 -8.87 15.86
C GLU A 297 25.60 -8.67 16.30
N THR A 298 25.26 -7.43 16.67
CA THR A 298 23.87 -6.98 16.90
C THR A 298 23.50 -5.91 15.88
N HIS A 299 22.21 -5.58 15.72
CA HIS A 299 21.80 -4.41 14.90
C HIS A 299 22.45 -3.11 15.37
N GLU A 300 22.56 -2.93 16.69
CA GLU A 300 23.16 -1.73 17.29
C GLU A 300 24.65 -1.65 16.97
N HIS A 301 25.38 -2.76 17.14
CA HIS A 301 26.78 -2.82 16.81
C HIS A 301 27.05 -2.67 15.30
N LEU A 302 26.31 -3.41 14.47
CA LEU A 302 26.50 -3.45 13.01
C LEU A 302 26.34 -2.06 12.37
N PHE A 303 25.34 -1.29 12.81
CA PHE A 303 25.02 -0.02 12.17
C PHE A 303 25.59 1.22 12.91
N PHE A 304 25.91 1.16 14.22
CA PHE A 304 26.24 2.39 14.98
C PHE A 304 27.41 2.30 15.96
N GLU A 305 27.69 1.16 16.58
CA GLU A 305 28.77 1.07 17.58
C GLU A 305 30.09 0.55 17.01
N CYS A 306 30.08 -0.04 15.82
CA CYS A 306 31.28 -0.49 15.15
C CYS A 306 32.24 0.69 14.89
N LYS A 307 33.33 0.80 15.67
CA LYS A 307 34.35 1.88 15.54
C LYS A 307 34.93 2.00 14.13
N LEU A 308 35.11 0.89 13.43
CA LEU A 308 35.57 0.87 12.03
C LEU A 308 34.58 1.59 11.10
N HIS A 309 33.28 1.49 11.37
CA HIS A 309 32.26 2.24 10.65
C HIS A 309 32.32 3.74 10.95
N GLN A 310 32.39 4.12 12.24
CA GLN A 310 32.42 5.53 12.65
C GLN A 310 33.59 6.32 12.02
N LEU A 311 34.78 5.69 11.94
CA LEU A 311 35.96 6.30 11.32
C LEU A 311 35.83 6.46 9.80
N SER A 312 35.20 5.49 9.12
CA SER A 312 35.01 5.51 7.66
C SER A 312 33.84 6.38 7.19
N LEU A 313 32.81 6.58 8.00
CA LEU A 313 31.70 7.46 7.63
C LEU A 313 31.96 8.92 8.02
N GLY A 314 32.59 9.17 9.16
CA GLY A 314 32.86 10.53 9.65
C GLY A 314 33.70 11.38 8.68
N SER A 315 34.65 10.77 7.96
CA SER A 315 35.51 11.45 7.00
C SER A 315 34.81 11.78 5.67
N TYR A 316 34.03 10.84 5.12
CA TYR A 316 33.34 10.99 3.82
C TYR A 316 32.01 11.73 3.90
N LEU A 317 31.44 11.90 5.11
CA LEU A 317 30.27 12.73 5.38
C LEU A 317 30.61 14.14 5.82
N SER A 318 31.89 14.41 6.11
CA SER A 318 32.38 15.75 6.41
C SER A 318 32.07 16.79 5.32
N PRO A 319 32.07 16.45 3.99
CA PRO A 319 31.67 17.41 2.97
C PRO A 319 30.23 17.92 3.15
N ALA A 320 29.29 17.05 3.57
CA ALA A 320 27.90 17.43 3.78
C ALA A 320 27.64 18.31 5.02
N SER A 321 28.65 18.57 5.86
CA SER A 321 28.51 19.33 7.12
C SER A 321 27.39 18.81 8.05
N MET A 322 26.97 17.55 7.89
CA MET A 322 25.90 16.94 8.67
C MET A 322 26.50 16.18 9.84
N GLN A 323 26.35 16.73 11.05
CA GLN A 323 26.78 16.05 12.27
C GLN A 323 25.72 15.03 12.69
N TRP A 324 26.06 13.75 12.56
CA TRP A 324 25.25 12.65 13.09
C TRP A 324 25.71 12.31 14.51
N PRO A 325 24.81 12.32 15.51
CA PRO A 325 25.21 12.05 16.87
C PRO A 325 25.51 10.55 17.06
N CYS A 326 26.48 10.24 17.91
CA CYS A 326 26.73 8.86 18.34
C CYS A 326 25.63 8.46 19.34
N LYS A 327 24.62 7.71 18.88
CA LYS A 327 23.49 7.24 19.69
C LYS A 327 23.16 5.78 19.35
N PRO A 328 22.59 5.00 20.29
CA PRO A 328 22.05 3.68 19.98
C PRO A 328 21.01 3.76 18.87
N TRP A 329 20.87 2.67 18.08
CA TRP A 329 20.07 2.66 16.85
C TRP A 329 18.67 3.27 16.98
N LYS A 330 17.92 2.85 17.99
CA LYS A 330 16.55 3.33 18.23
C LYS A 330 16.51 4.84 18.52
N HIS A 331 17.43 5.32 19.34
CA HIS A 331 17.53 6.74 19.70
C HIS A 331 18.01 7.59 18.53
N LEU A 332 18.92 7.07 17.71
CA LEU A 332 19.35 7.77 16.50
C LEU A 332 18.20 7.91 15.51
N LEU A 333 17.44 6.85 15.29
CA LEU A 333 16.28 6.86 14.41
C LEU A 333 15.21 7.86 14.86
N GLN A 334 14.92 7.91 16.16
CA GLN A 334 14.01 8.89 16.75
C GLN A 334 14.54 10.32 16.59
N TRP A 335 15.82 10.53 16.87
CA TRP A 335 16.48 11.83 16.67
C TRP A 335 16.40 12.25 15.19
N ALA A 336 16.80 11.39 14.27
CA ALA A 336 16.77 11.66 12.83
C ALA A 336 15.35 11.99 12.36
N ALA A 337 14.33 11.29 12.88
CA ALA A 337 12.94 11.52 12.53
C ALA A 337 12.48 12.91 13.02
N SER A 338 12.91 13.31 14.21
CA SER A 338 12.59 14.63 14.77
C SER A 338 13.34 15.77 14.05
N TYR A 339 14.61 15.54 13.70
CA TYR A 339 15.50 16.55 13.13
C TYR A 339 15.24 16.72 11.63
N TYR A 340 15.24 15.63 10.86
CA TYR A 340 15.08 15.62 9.41
C TYR A 340 13.61 15.54 8.94
N LYS A 341 12.73 16.39 9.49
CA LYS A 341 11.27 16.35 9.22
C LYS A 341 10.77 17.13 8.00
N LYS A 342 11.50 18.17 7.58
CA LYS A 342 11.06 19.07 6.49
C LYS A 342 10.96 18.33 5.15
N LYS A 343 9.79 18.41 4.49
CA LYS A 343 9.49 17.65 3.27
C LYS A 343 10.23 18.17 2.03
N ASN A 344 10.33 19.50 1.88
CA ASN A 344 10.87 20.17 0.69
C ASN A 344 12.25 20.80 0.94
N ASP A 345 13.00 20.26 1.89
CA ASP A 345 14.33 20.74 2.26
C ASP A 345 15.39 19.76 1.72
N SER A 346 16.31 20.28 0.91
CA SER A 346 17.34 19.49 0.23
C SER A 346 18.27 18.80 1.22
N ASP A 347 18.66 19.47 2.28
CA ASP A 347 19.59 18.94 3.27
C ASP A 347 18.90 17.82 4.05
N HIS A 348 17.65 18.01 4.44
CA HIS A 348 16.88 16.95 5.09
C HIS A 348 16.67 15.73 4.18
N MET A 349 16.47 15.94 2.88
CA MET A 349 16.37 14.85 1.91
C MET A 349 17.70 14.11 1.75
N ILE A 350 18.82 14.83 1.61
CA ILE A 350 20.15 14.25 1.50
C ILE A 350 20.51 13.47 2.76
N ALA A 351 20.19 13.99 3.95
CA ALA A 351 20.37 13.26 5.21
C ALA A 351 19.60 11.92 5.24
N ARG A 352 18.36 11.90 4.74
CA ARG A 352 17.55 10.68 4.65
C ARG A 352 18.09 9.68 3.61
N LEU A 353 18.54 10.18 2.45
CA LEU A 353 19.24 9.36 1.45
C LEU A 353 20.52 8.77 2.02
N LEU A 354 21.27 9.56 2.77
CA LEU A 354 22.50 9.14 3.39
C LEU A 354 22.27 8.00 4.38
N LEU A 355 21.33 8.18 5.31
CA LEU A 355 20.97 7.13 6.27
C LEU A 355 20.57 5.82 5.58
N SER A 356 19.70 5.90 4.57
CA SER A 356 19.23 4.71 3.85
C SER A 356 20.32 4.05 3.01
N THR A 357 21.15 4.84 2.31
CA THR A 357 22.26 4.35 1.49
C THR A 357 23.34 3.69 2.34
N THR A 358 23.71 4.30 3.45
CA THR A 358 24.68 3.74 4.41
C THR A 358 24.20 2.40 4.95
N VAL A 359 22.98 2.35 5.51
CA VAL A 359 22.43 1.11 6.08
C VAL A 359 22.36 0.00 5.02
N TYR A 360 22.00 0.35 3.78
CA TYR A 360 21.95 -0.59 2.67
C TYR A 360 23.32 -1.18 2.33
N PHE A 361 24.35 -0.34 2.13
CA PHE A 361 25.67 -0.85 1.72
C PHE A 361 26.42 -1.54 2.85
N LEU A 362 26.24 -1.14 4.11
CA LEU A 362 26.77 -1.90 5.23
C LEU A 362 26.15 -3.29 5.31
N TRP A 363 24.83 -3.36 5.14
CA TRP A 363 24.14 -4.65 5.08
C TRP A 363 24.61 -5.50 3.90
N HIS A 364 24.84 -4.87 2.74
CA HIS A 364 25.36 -5.54 1.55
C HIS A 364 26.78 -6.07 1.76
N GLU A 365 27.69 -5.25 2.28
CA GLU A 365 29.09 -5.63 2.53
C GLU A 365 29.18 -6.75 3.56
N ARG A 366 28.43 -6.66 4.65
CA ARG A 366 28.31 -7.74 5.63
C ARG A 366 27.88 -9.04 4.96
N ASN A 367 26.87 -9.01 4.10
CA ASN A 367 26.39 -10.21 3.41
C ASN A 367 27.42 -10.76 2.42
N ASN A 368 28.17 -9.91 1.72
CA ASN A 368 29.26 -10.36 0.86
C ASN A 368 30.34 -11.09 1.66
N ARG A 369 30.78 -10.54 2.81
CA ARG A 369 31.76 -11.23 3.66
C ARG A 369 31.26 -12.59 4.14
N VAL A 370 29.99 -12.68 4.51
CA VAL A 370 29.39 -13.94 5.01
C VAL A 370 29.19 -14.98 3.90
N PHE A 371 28.70 -14.59 2.72
CA PHE A 371 28.21 -15.53 1.70
C PHE A 371 29.15 -15.71 0.50
N THR A 372 30.01 -14.74 0.22
CA THR A 372 30.92 -14.79 -0.93
C THR A 372 32.39 -14.75 -0.52
N ASN A 373 32.70 -14.64 0.78
CA ASN A 373 34.05 -14.51 1.33
C ASN A 373 34.89 -13.41 0.65
N THR A 374 34.21 -12.39 0.11
CA THR A 374 34.82 -11.21 -0.50
C THR A 374 34.62 -10.03 0.44
N ALA A 375 35.70 -9.32 0.76
CA ALA A 375 35.66 -8.12 1.57
C ALA A 375 36.10 -6.92 0.73
N GLN A 376 35.28 -5.86 0.71
CA GLN A 376 35.69 -4.57 0.20
C GLN A 376 36.30 -3.73 1.33
N THR A 377 37.18 -2.81 0.95
CA THR A 377 37.68 -1.81 1.90
C THR A 377 36.55 -0.84 2.26
N TYR A 378 36.63 -0.28 3.46
CA TYR A 378 35.66 0.72 3.92
C TYR A 378 35.69 1.98 3.06
N GLN A 379 36.86 2.33 2.51
CA GLN A 379 37.03 3.47 1.60
C GLN A 379 36.25 3.27 0.31
N THR A 380 36.37 2.11 -0.34
CA THR A 380 35.60 1.78 -1.54
C THR A 380 34.09 1.78 -1.26
N THR A 381 33.67 1.25 -0.11
CA THR A 381 32.25 1.28 0.29
C THR A 381 31.74 2.72 0.46
N ALA A 382 32.55 3.60 1.08
CA ALA A 382 32.21 5.00 1.26
C ALA A 382 32.15 5.78 -0.06
N GLU A 383 33.07 5.51 -0.99
CA GLU A 383 33.05 6.08 -2.35
C GLU A 383 31.79 5.65 -3.12
N VAL A 384 31.40 4.39 -3.02
CA VAL A 384 30.17 3.87 -3.64
C VAL A 384 28.93 4.56 -3.04
N ILE A 385 28.88 4.75 -1.71
CA ILE A 385 27.82 5.50 -1.04
C ILE A 385 27.76 6.93 -1.58
N PHE A 386 28.91 7.62 -1.62
CA PHE A 386 29.00 9.02 -2.07
C PHE A 386 28.54 9.15 -3.51
N GLN A 387 29.04 8.29 -4.41
CA GLN A 387 28.70 8.31 -5.82
C GLN A 387 27.21 8.02 -6.04
N GLN A 388 26.61 7.08 -5.30
CA GLN A 388 25.18 6.81 -5.44
C GLN A 388 24.32 8.00 -5.04
N ILE A 389 24.68 8.71 -3.96
CA ILE A 389 23.97 9.92 -3.54
C ILE A 389 24.18 11.05 -4.54
N ARG A 390 25.42 11.28 -5.01
CA ARG A 390 25.74 12.26 -6.04
C ARG A 390 24.92 12.05 -7.31
N THR A 391 24.92 10.84 -7.86
CA THR A 391 24.13 10.50 -9.05
C THR A 391 22.63 10.70 -8.79
N ARG A 392 22.15 10.39 -7.58
CA ARG A 392 20.74 10.59 -7.24
C ARG A 392 20.35 12.06 -7.23
N ILE A 393 21.21 12.93 -6.67
CA ILE A 393 21.07 14.38 -6.61
C ILE A 393 21.10 14.99 -8.02
N ALA A 394 22.05 14.57 -8.86
CA ALA A 394 22.19 15.04 -10.25
C ALA A 394 20.95 14.74 -11.10
N ASN A 395 20.34 13.56 -10.91
CA ASN A 395 19.17 13.12 -11.66
C ASN A 395 17.84 13.56 -11.03
N MET A 396 17.82 14.59 -10.18
CA MET A 396 16.56 15.13 -9.66
C MET A 396 16.06 16.23 -10.59
N ASP A 397 14.79 16.14 -10.98
CA ASP A 397 14.11 17.11 -11.87
C ASP A 397 14.15 18.58 -11.37
N HIS A 398 14.65 18.82 -10.16
CA HIS A 398 14.71 20.12 -9.49
C HIS A 398 16.12 20.40 -8.95
N ALA A 399 17.18 19.89 -9.58
CA ALA A 399 18.57 20.10 -9.14
C ALA A 399 18.92 21.60 -8.96
N SER A 400 18.26 22.50 -9.70
CA SER A 400 18.37 23.95 -9.56
C SER A 400 17.86 24.52 -8.24
N THR A 401 16.96 23.81 -7.52
CA THR A 401 16.46 24.20 -6.19
C THR A 401 17.41 23.81 -5.05
N ILE A 402 18.49 23.09 -5.35
CA ILE A 402 19.49 22.69 -4.36
C ILE A 402 20.45 23.87 -4.11
N PRO A 403 20.68 24.25 -2.83
CA PRO A 403 21.57 25.35 -2.47
C PRO A 403 22.95 25.19 -3.11
N ALA A 404 23.55 26.31 -3.54
CA ALA A 404 24.87 26.31 -4.19
C ALA A 404 25.96 25.63 -3.34
N ARG A 405 25.91 25.80 -2.01
CA ARG A 405 26.79 25.10 -1.07
C ARG A 405 26.68 23.58 -1.22
N THR A 406 25.47 23.06 -1.23
CA THR A 406 25.20 21.62 -1.34
C THR A 406 25.61 21.10 -2.72
N ARG A 407 25.41 21.86 -3.79
CA ARG A 407 25.91 21.54 -5.12
C ARG A 407 27.44 21.48 -5.19
N ALA A 408 28.14 22.42 -4.55
CA ALA A 408 29.60 22.41 -4.47
C ALA A 408 30.13 21.17 -3.72
N ILE A 409 29.47 20.80 -2.62
CA ILE A 409 29.82 19.63 -1.81
C ILE A 409 29.71 18.32 -2.62
N TRP A 410 28.61 18.16 -3.36
CA TRP A 410 28.34 16.94 -4.12
C TRP A 410 28.90 17.00 -5.54
N ASN A 411 29.47 18.14 -5.95
CA ASN A 411 29.97 18.42 -7.30
C ASN A 411 28.89 18.13 -8.37
N VAL A 412 27.73 18.77 -8.24
CA VAL A 412 26.53 18.58 -9.09
C VAL A 412 26.03 19.89 -9.67
#